data_AF-A0A1I6H6L0-F1
#
_entry.id   AF-A0A1I6H6L0-F1
#
_cell.length_a   1.000
_cell.length_b   1.000
_cell.length_c   1.000
_cell.angle_alpha   90.00
_cell.angle_beta   90.00
_cell.angle_gamma   90.00
#
_symmetry.space_group_name_H-M   'P 1'
#
loop_
_entity.id
_entity.type
_entity.pdbx_description
1 polymer ?
#
loop_
_entity_poly.entity_id
_entity_poly.type
_entity_poly.pdbx_seq_one_letter_code
_entity_poly.pdbx_strand_id
1 'polypeptide(L)'
;MTTAERNKLPSRTLLRFAALGLLAAVAAGVALMQRGPDLTDLPVMAAAPIILPDGSALYVQRHEVTVAEWNKCVAQGACALKLRTRADQDPALTPATGLSYVDVQQYVKWINEVSGRSYRLPTAKEWNQMAQSVLPKVQDPIFTDPSLTWASAYLTEGLAPRALKPQGSFSTSPEGVVDLDGSVWEWTQECYAGVEDGIASDRCPAFFVGGEHVAAMSYLIRDPARGGCAVGTPPAHLGMRLVSDKPA
;
A
#
# COMPACT_ATOMS: atom_id res chain seq x y z
N MET A 1 -48.77 -48.69 37.37
CA MET A 1 -48.03 -48.45 36.12
C MET A 1 -47.21 -47.19 36.30
N THR A 2 -45.89 -47.28 36.35
CA THR A 2 -44.94 -46.34 35.75
C THR A 2 -43.53 -46.92 35.90
N THR A 3 -42.94 -47.22 34.76
CA THR A 3 -41.62 -47.81 34.51
C THR A 3 -40.50 -46.83 34.85
N ALA A 4 -39.49 -47.29 35.59
CA ALA A 4 -38.25 -46.57 35.82
C ALA A 4 -37.35 -46.65 34.58
N GLU A 5 -37.04 -45.51 33.95
CA GLU A 5 -36.02 -45.40 32.91
C GLU A 5 -34.63 -45.67 33.51
N ARG A 6 -33.95 -46.70 33.00
CA ARG A 6 -32.52 -46.91 33.26
C ARG A 6 -31.70 -46.04 32.32
N ASN A 7 -31.09 -44.98 32.86
CA ASN A 7 -30.00 -44.28 32.21
C ASN A 7 -28.81 -45.24 32.01
N LYS A 8 -28.58 -45.69 30.77
CA LYS A 8 -27.37 -46.44 30.39
C LYS A 8 -26.19 -45.47 30.34
N LEU A 9 -25.24 -45.65 31.26
CA LEU A 9 -23.95 -44.96 31.18
C LEU A 9 -23.27 -45.32 29.84
N PRO A 10 -22.69 -44.35 29.11
CA PRO A 10 -22.05 -44.60 27.84
C PRO A 10 -20.87 -45.57 28.00
N SER A 11 -20.73 -46.49 27.03
CA SER A 11 -19.65 -47.48 27.00
C SER A 11 -18.28 -46.82 27.08
N ARG A 12 -17.35 -47.42 27.83
CA ARG A 12 -15.94 -46.98 27.92
C ARG A 12 -15.29 -46.78 26.56
N THR A 13 -15.74 -47.51 25.54
CA THR A 13 -15.28 -47.39 24.16
C THR A 13 -15.73 -46.08 23.52
N LEU A 14 -16.99 -45.66 23.75
CA LEU A 14 -17.53 -44.38 23.26
C LEU A 14 -16.82 -43.18 23.90
N LEU A 15 -16.53 -43.25 25.21
CA LEU A 15 -15.75 -42.25 25.92
C LEU A 15 -14.31 -42.11 25.37
N ARG A 16 -13.67 -43.23 24.99
CA ARG A 16 -12.32 -43.21 24.38
C ARG A 16 -12.33 -42.56 23.00
N PHE A 17 -13.30 -42.89 22.15
CA PHE A 17 -13.41 -42.27 20.82
C PHE A 17 -13.73 -40.77 20.90
N ALA A 18 -14.60 -40.36 21.83
CA ALA A 18 -14.87 -38.94 22.07
C ALA A 18 -13.62 -38.19 22.56
N ALA A 19 -12.84 -38.78 23.47
CA ALA A 19 -11.60 -38.19 23.96
C ALA A 19 -10.52 -38.08 22.86
N LEU A 20 -10.38 -39.11 22.01
CA LEU A 20 -9.47 -39.08 20.85
C LEU A 20 -9.88 -38.03 19.81
N GLY A 21 -11.19 -37.89 19.53
CA GLY A 21 -11.70 -36.86 18.64
C GLY A 21 -11.46 -35.45 19.17
N LEU A 22 -11.65 -35.24 20.48
CA LEU A 22 -11.37 -33.97 21.13
C LEU A 22 -9.88 -33.63 21.11
N LEU A 23 -9.00 -34.60 21.37
CA LEU A 23 -7.55 -34.45 21.28
C LEU A 23 -7.10 -34.09 19.86
N ALA A 24 -7.68 -34.72 18.83
CA ALA A 24 -7.37 -34.40 17.45
C ALA A 24 -7.83 -32.99 17.06
N ALA A 25 -9.01 -32.56 17.52
CA ALA A 25 -9.51 -31.20 17.28
C ALA A 25 -8.67 -30.14 18.01
N VAL A 26 -8.25 -30.41 19.25
CA VAL A 26 -7.34 -29.53 20.00
C VAL A 26 -5.98 -29.46 19.33
N ALA A 27 -5.41 -30.60 18.90
CA ALA A 27 -4.13 -30.63 18.20
C ALA A 27 -4.18 -29.88 16.87
N ALA A 28 -5.27 -30.04 16.10
CA ALA A 28 -5.49 -29.28 14.87
C ALA A 28 -5.67 -27.78 15.13
N GLY A 29 -6.43 -27.41 16.16
CA GLY A 29 -6.60 -26.02 16.59
C GLY A 29 -5.28 -25.38 17.03
N VAL A 30 -4.47 -26.09 17.81
CA VAL A 30 -3.12 -25.65 18.23
C VAL A 30 -2.18 -25.53 17.03
N ALA A 31 -2.20 -26.47 16.08
CA ALA A 31 -1.37 -26.41 14.87
C ALA A 31 -1.76 -25.24 13.94
N LEU A 32 -3.06 -24.92 13.86
CA LEU A 32 -3.56 -23.76 13.13
C LEU A 32 -3.19 -22.44 13.84
N MET A 33 -3.21 -22.41 15.17
CA MET A 33 -2.80 -21.25 15.97
C MET A 33 -1.28 -21.03 16.04
N GLN A 34 -0.47 -22.09 15.88
CA GLN A 34 0.99 -22.01 15.90
C GLN A 34 1.62 -21.63 14.57
N ARG A 35 0.84 -21.53 13.47
CA ARG A 35 1.30 -20.84 12.26
C ARG A 35 1.26 -19.34 12.53
N GLY A 36 2.30 -18.84 13.20
CA GLY A 36 2.60 -17.41 13.23
C GLY A 36 2.75 -16.88 11.80
N PRO A 37 2.62 -15.55 11.59
CA PRO A 37 2.79 -14.96 10.28
C PRO A 37 4.17 -15.34 9.73
N ASP A 38 4.22 -15.84 8.51
CA ASP A 38 5.48 -16.06 7.81
C ASP A 38 6.17 -14.70 7.66
N LEU A 39 7.26 -14.49 8.38
CA LEU A 39 7.97 -13.21 8.39
C LEU A 39 8.62 -12.91 7.03
N THR A 40 8.71 -13.90 6.13
CA THR A 40 9.12 -13.67 4.74
C THR A 40 8.08 -12.93 3.91
N ASP A 41 6.84 -12.80 4.41
CA ASP A 41 5.75 -12.08 3.76
C ASP A 41 5.64 -10.61 4.20
N LEU A 42 6.47 -10.16 5.16
CA LEU A 42 6.44 -8.78 5.60
C LEU A 42 7.17 -7.85 4.61
N PRO A 43 6.65 -6.64 4.39
CA PRO A 43 7.29 -5.66 3.53
C PRO A 43 8.66 -5.27 4.10
N VAL A 44 9.66 -5.14 3.22
CA VAL A 44 10.98 -4.65 3.59
C VAL A 44 10.88 -3.15 3.88
N MET A 45 11.25 -2.75 5.10
CA MET A 45 11.25 -1.34 5.53
C MET A 45 12.58 -0.65 5.22
N ALA A 46 12.55 0.68 5.13
CA ALA A 46 13.73 1.52 5.00
C ALA A 46 14.67 1.36 6.21
N ALA A 47 15.95 1.71 6.02
CA ALA A 47 16.99 1.47 7.03
C ALA A 47 16.84 2.36 8.27
N ALA A 48 16.29 3.56 8.11
CA ALA A 48 15.96 4.49 9.18
C ALA A 48 14.52 5.03 9.01
N PRO A 49 13.86 5.46 10.09
CA PRO A 49 12.59 6.17 9.97
C PRO A 49 12.80 7.60 9.47
N ILE A 50 11.76 8.15 8.83
CA ILE A 50 11.68 9.57 8.52
C ILE A 50 11.26 10.31 9.80
N ILE A 51 12.01 11.33 10.21
CA ILE A 51 11.63 12.18 11.34
C ILE A 51 10.75 13.32 10.81
N LEU A 52 9.49 13.34 11.24
CA LEU A 52 8.53 14.38 10.85
C LEU A 52 8.79 15.68 11.64
N PRO A 53 8.30 16.84 11.14
CA PRO A 53 8.52 18.14 11.80
C PRO A 53 7.99 18.25 13.24
N ASP A 54 7.02 17.41 13.61
CA ASP A 54 6.49 17.32 14.97
C ASP A 54 7.32 16.41 15.91
N GLY A 55 8.40 15.82 15.39
CA GLY A 55 9.31 14.93 16.10
C GLY A 55 8.91 13.46 16.09
N SER A 56 7.76 13.11 15.51
CA SER A 56 7.34 11.72 15.36
C SER A 56 8.18 10.99 14.29
N ALA A 57 8.32 9.67 14.45
CA ALA A 57 9.01 8.80 13.49
C ALA A 57 8.00 8.09 12.57
N LEU A 58 8.22 8.18 11.27
CA LEU A 58 7.47 7.46 10.25
C LEU A 58 8.33 6.34 9.66
N TYR A 59 7.85 5.11 9.75
CA TYR A 59 8.52 3.94 9.18
C TYR A 59 7.97 3.67 7.79
N VAL A 60 8.84 3.68 6.79
CA VAL A 60 8.45 3.66 5.37
C VAL A 60 8.93 2.37 4.71
N GLN A 61 8.08 1.75 3.88
CA GLN A 61 8.48 0.61 3.06
C GLN A 61 9.58 1.03 2.08
N ARG A 62 10.62 0.21 1.94
CA ARG A 62 11.84 0.54 1.17
C ARG A 62 11.56 0.83 -0.30
N HIS A 63 10.74 0.00 -0.94
CA HIS A 63 10.30 0.14 -2.35
C HIS A 63 8.77 0.20 -2.40
N GLU A 64 8.22 0.55 -3.55
CA GLU A 64 6.79 0.37 -3.80
C GLU A 64 6.39 -1.10 -3.64
N VAL A 65 5.11 -1.35 -3.34
CA VAL A 65 4.55 -2.70 -3.37
C VAL A 65 4.76 -3.28 -4.77
N THR A 66 5.28 -4.50 -4.84
CA THR A 66 5.58 -5.21 -6.09
C THR A 66 4.40 -6.04 -6.59
N VAL A 67 4.42 -6.44 -7.86
CA VAL A 67 3.41 -7.35 -8.44
C VAL A 67 3.37 -8.69 -7.71
N ALA A 68 4.52 -9.21 -7.26
CA ALA A 68 4.58 -10.44 -6.49
C ALA A 68 3.91 -10.29 -5.12
N GLU A 69 4.23 -9.23 -4.37
CA GLU A 69 3.59 -8.93 -3.08
C GLU A 69 2.08 -8.73 -3.23
N TRP A 70 1.66 -7.92 -4.20
CA TRP A 70 0.26 -7.70 -4.52
C TRP A 70 -0.50 -9.01 -4.81
N ASN A 71 0.08 -9.88 -5.63
CA ASN A 71 -0.57 -11.12 -6.03
C ASN A 71 -0.68 -12.14 -4.89
N LYS A 72 0.02 -11.97 -3.75
CA LYS A 72 -0.25 -12.74 -2.52
C LYS A 72 -1.63 -12.39 -1.94
N CYS A 73 -1.99 -11.10 -1.91
CA CYS A 73 -3.34 -10.64 -1.52
C CYS A 73 -4.42 -11.26 -2.42
N VAL A 74 -4.15 -11.33 -3.73
CA VAL A 74 -5.05 -11.94 -4.71
C VAL A 74 -5.17 -13.45 -4.49
N ALA A 75 -4.06 -14.15 -4.22
CA ALA A 75 -4.06 -15.59 -3.97
C ALA A 75 -4.86 -15.99 -2.72
N GLN A 76 -4.95 -15.08 -1.74
CA GLN A 76 -5.77 -15.25 -0.53
C GLN A 76 -7.22 -14.74 -0.70
N GLY A 77 -7.59 -14.27 -1.90
CA GLY A 77 -8.94 -13.81 -2.22
C GLY A 77 -9.31 -12.44 -1.63
N ALA A 78 -8.35 -11.71 -1.04
CA ALA A 78 -8.60 -10.41 -0.42
C ALA A 78 -8.52 -9.24 -1.42
N CYS A 79 -7.73 -9.37 -2.49
CA CYS A 79 -7.65 -8.39 -3.58
C CYS A 79 -8.28 -8.95 -4.86
N ALA A 80 -9.16 -8.16 -5.50
CA ALA A 80 -9.86 -8.60 -6.72
C ALA A 80 -9.01 -8.50 -8.00
N LEU A 81 -8.09 -7.53 -8.07
CA LEU A 81 -7.30 -7.25 -9.27
C LEU A 81 -6.05 -8.12 -9.33
N LYS A 82 -5.98 -9.07 -10.28
CA LYS A 82 -4.73 -9.81 -10.54
C LYS A 82 -3.81 -9.02 -11.46
N LEU A 83 -2.60 -8.72 -11.00
CA LEU A 83 -1.59 -8.03 -11.80
C LEU A 83 -0.73 -9.02 -12.60
N ARG A 84 -0.26 -8.59 -13.76
CA ARG A 84 0.62 -9.36 -14.65
C ARG A 84 1.78 -8.48 -15.10
N THR A 85 2.98 -9.04 -15.10
CA THR A 85 4.14 -8.42 -15.72
C THR A 85 4.25 -8.83 -17.20
N ARG A 86 5.10 -8.11 -17.95
CA ARG A 86 5.55 -8.58 -19.25
C ARG A 86 6.45 -9.81 -19.08
N ALA A 87 6.62 -10.59 -20.16
CA ALA A 87 7.41 -11.83 -20.10
C ALA A 87 8.88 -11.62 -19.73
N ASP A 88 9.43 -10.44 -20.01
CA ASP A 88 10.80 -10.01 -19.71
C ASP A 88 10.96 -9.34 -18.34
N GLN A 89 9.90 -9.25 -17.54
CA GLN A 89 9.88 -8.55 -16.26
C GLN A 89 9.63 -9.52 -15.10
N ASP A 90 10.47 -9.43 -14.07
CA ASP A 90 10.32 -10.18 -12.82
C ASP A 90 9.21 -9.55 -11.94
N PRO A 91 8.12 -10.28 -11.60
CA PRO A 91 7.09 -9.82 -10.68
C PRO A 91 7.61 -9.39 -9.31
N ALA A 92 8.72 -9.96 -8.84
CA ALA A 92 9.30 -9.63 -7.53
C ALA A 92 10.05 -8.29 -7.52
N LEU A 93 10.39 -7.76 -8.69
CA LEU A 93 11.06 -6.47 -8.83
C LEU A 93 10.18 -5.43 -9.53
N THR A 94 9.03 -5.82 -10.08
CA THR A 94 8.16 -4.90 -10.82
C THR A 94 7.16 -4.24 -9.86
N PRO A 95 7.11 -2.91 -9.77
CA PRO A 95 6.10 -2.22 -8.96
C PRO A 95 4.67 -2.58 -9.40
N ALA A 96 3.80 -2.79 -8.43
CA ALA A 96 2.37 -3.00 -8.60
C ALA A 96 1.73 -1.67 -9.03
N THR A 97 1.37 -1.60 -10.31
CA THR A 97 0.81 -0.39 -10.92
C THR A 97 -0.53 -0.67 -11.59
N GLY A 98 -1.23 0.39 -11.99
CA GLY A 98 -2.59 0.28 -12.52
C GLY A 98 -3.61 0.07 -11.40
N LEU A 99 -3.31 0.61 -10.21
CA LEU A 99 -4.12 0.47 -9.01
C LEU A 99 -4.99 1.71 -8.82
N SER A 100 -6.27 1.50 -8.50
CA SER A 100 -7.14 2.57 -8.00
C SER A 100 -7.03 2.71 -6.49
N TYR A 101 -7.53 3.81 -5.93
CA TYR A 101 -7.59 3.98 -4.48
C TYR A 101 -8.35 2.83 -3.80
N VAL A 102 -9.45 2.36 -4.43
CA VAL A 102 -10.25 1.23 -3.92
C VAL A 102 -9.46 -0.09 -3.92
N ASP A 103 -8.58 -0.28 -4.90
CA ASP A 103 -7.72 -1.46 -4.94
C ASP A 103 -6.69 -1.40 -3.81
N VAL A 104 -5.98 -0.29 -3.64
CA VAL A 104 -4.93 -0.18 -2.62
C VAL A 104 -5.49 -0.33 -1.20
N GLN A 105 -6.72 0.12 -0.94
CA GLN A 105 -7.37 -0.09 0.37
C GLN A 105 -7.66 -1.58 0.66
N GLN A 106 -7.94 -2.41 -0.36
CA GLN A 106 -8.05 -3.87 -0.17
C GLN A 106 -6.70 -4.45 0.29
N TYR A 107 -5.61 -4.01 -0.32
CA TYR A 107 -4.27 -4.46 0.04
C TYR A 107 -3.86 -4.01 1.45
N VAL A 108 -4.12 -2.74 1.81
CA VAL A 108 -3.84 -2.20 3.16
C VAL A 108 -4.63 -2.98 4.22
N LYS A 109 -5.91 -3.27 3.97
CA LYS A 109 -6.71 -4.09 4.88
C LYS A 109 -6.10 -5.48 5.04
N TRP A 110 -5.84 -6.15 3.92
CA TRP A 110 -5.29 -7.51 3.92
C TRP A 110 -3.95 -7.60 4.64
N ILE A 111 -2.99 -6.71 4.34
CA ILE A 111 -1.65 -6.79 4.93
C ILE A 111 -1.71 -6.61 6.45
N ASN A 112 -2.62 -5.78 6.95
CA ASN A 112 -2.82 -5.61 8.40
C ASN A 112 -3.44 -6.83 9.05
N GLU A 113 -4.42 -7.48 8.40
CA GLU A 113 -5.03 -8.71 8.90
C GLU A 113 -4.03 -9.86 9.00
N VAL A 114 -3.17 -10.04 7.98
CA VAL A 114 -2.21 -11.16 7.97
C VAL A 114 -0.97 -10.90 8.81
N SER A 115 -0.52 -9.64 8.93
CA SER A 115 0.70 -9.30 9.67
C SER A 115 0.45 -8.95 11.14
N GLY A 116 -0.78 -8.58 11.50
CA GLY A 116 -1.09 -8.00 12.81
C GLY A 116 -0.47 -6.62 13.04
N ARG A 117 0.00 -5.96 11.98
CA ARG A 117 0.62 -4.61 12.02
C ARG A 117 -0.40 -3.52 11.71
N SER A 118 0.06 -2.28 11.70
CA SER A 118 -0.75 -1.09 11.45
C SER A 118 -0.15 -0.26 10.31
N TYR A 119 -0.10 -0.87 9.13
CA TYR A 119 0.26 -0.18 7.89
C TYR A 119 -0.89 0.68 7.39
N ARG A 120 -0.53 1.78 6.74
CA ARG A 120 -1.43 2.69 6.04
C ARG A 120 -0.74 3.30 4.82
N LEU A 121 -1.49 4.04 4.03
CA LEU A 121 -0.89 4.95 3.05
C LEU A 121 -0.32 6.17 3.78
N PRO A 122 0.74 6.82 3.26
CA PRO A 122 1.20 8.09 3.79
C PRO A 122 0.14 9.17 3.57
N THR A 123 0.14 10.20 4.41
CA THR A 123 -0.50 11.49 4.07
C THR A 123 0.31 12.19 2.97
N ALA A 124 -0.29 13.16 2.28
CA ALA A 124 0.44 13.96 1.29
C ALA A 124 1.65 14.69 1.90
N LYS A 125 1.52 15.15 3.15
CA LYS A 125 2.60 15.81 3.89
C LYS A 125 3.75 14.86 4.22
N GLU A 126 3.43 13.65 4.68
CA GLU A 126 4.42 12.61 4.95
C GLU A 126 5.14 12.17 3.68
N TRP A 127 4.40 12.02 2.57
CA TRP A 127 4.97 11.67 1.28
C TRP A 127 5.98 12.73 0.81
N ASN A 128 5.61 14.00 0.88
CA ASN A 128 6.51 15.11 0.55
C ASN A 128 7.75 15.12 1.45
N GLN A 129 7.60 14.82 2.74
CA GLN A 129 8.72 14.79 3.68
C GLN A 129 9.72 13.68 3.33
N MET A 130 9.25 12.47 3.01
CA MET A 130 10.14 11.35 2.68
C MET A 130 10.81 11.50 1.30
N ALA A 131 10.17 12.21 0.37
CA ALA A 131 10.68 12.41 -0.99
C ALA A 131 11.61 13.63 -1.14
N GLN A 132 11.58 14.57 -0.20
CA GLN A 132 12.26 15.87 -0.31
C GLN A 132 13.74 15.79 -0.69
N SER A 133 14.48 14.79 -0.19
CA SER A 133 15.93 14.69 -0.41
C SER A 133 16.32 14.18 -1.80
N VAL A 134 15.38 13.54 -2.51
CA VAL A 134 15.65 12.88 -3.81
C VAL A 134 14.87 13.50 -4.97
N LEU A 135 13.79 14.23 -4.69
CA LEU A 135 13.06 14.93 -5.74
C LEU A 135 13.94 16.02 -6.39
N PRO A 136 13.81 16.23 -7.71
CA PRO A 136 14.45 17.34 -8.39
C PRO A 136 14.10 18.65 -7.70
N LYS A 137 15.08 19.56 -7.62
CA LYS A 137 14.81 20.92 -7.13
C LYS A 137 13.76 21.57 -8.03
N VAL A 138 12.77 22.21 -7.41
CA VAL A 138 11.80 23.06 -8.12
C VAL A 138 12.61 24.08 -8.93
N GLN A 139 12.47 24.03 -10.25
CA GLN A 139 13.18 24.95 -11.12
C GLN A 139 12.62 26.37 -10.94
N ASP A 140 13.49 27.36 -11.05
CA ASP A 140 13.08 28.76 -11.01
C ASP A 140 12.04 29.03 -12.11
N PRO A 141 10.98 29.83 -11.83
CA PRO A 141 10.01 30.19 -12.84
C PRO A 141 10.71 30.86 -14.03
N ILE A 142 10.59 30.28 -15.23
CA ILE A 142 11.14 30.89 -16.45
C ILE A 142 10.42 32.21 -16.75
N PHE A 143 9.15 32.31 -16.33
CA PHE A 143 8.38 33.54 -16.40
C PHE A 143 8.42 34.27 -15.06
N THR A 144 8.89 35.51 -15.09
CA THR A 144 8.84 36.44 -13.96
C THR A 144 7.49 37.14 -13.82
N ASP A 145 6.64 37.04 -14.86
CA ASP A 145 5.26 37.53 -14.82
C ASP A 145 4.40 36.60 -13.93
N PRO A 146 3.80 37.13 -12.84
CA PRO A 146 2.94 36.34 -11.96
C PRO A 146 1.74 35.67 -12.66
N SER A 147 1.28 36.23 -13.79
CA SER A 147 0.17 35.66 -14.57
C SER A 147 0.55 34.40 -15.36
N LEU A 148 1.85 34.15 -15.51
CA LEU A 148 2.41 33.01 -16.26
C LEU A 148 3.08 31.97 -15.36
N THR A 149 3.02 32.13 -14.04
CA THR A 149 3.62 31.16 -13.10
C THR A 149 3.06 29.75 -13.27
N TRP A 150 1.79 29.62 -13.69
CA TRP A 150 1.16 28.33 -13.99
C TRP A 150 1.86 27.57 -15.13
N ALA A 151 2.49 28.27 -16.08
CA ALA A 151 3.14 27.65 -17.23
C ALA A 151 4.41 26.88 -16.81
N SER A 152 5.07 27.31 -15.73
CA SER A 152 6.22 26.59 -15.15
C SER A 152 5.84 25.19 -14.65
N ALA A 153 4.57 24.91 -14.37
CA ALA A 153 4.09 23.58 -13.98
C ALA A 153 4.11 22.56 -15.13
N TYR A 154 4.30 23.01 -16.38
CA TYR A 154 4.37 22.16 -17.57
C TYR A 154 5.81 21.93 -18.07
N LEU A 155 6.82 22.31 -17.28
CA LEU A 155 8.21 22.03 -17.61
C LEU A 155 8.47 20.52 -17.51
N THR A 156 8.88 19.91 -18.62
CA THR A 156 9.13 18.47 -18.71
C THR A 156 10.62 18.11 -18.72
N GLU A 157 11.51 19.10 -18.64
CA GLU A 157 12.95 18.84 -18.59
C GLU A 157 13.36 18.30 -17.21
N GLY A 158 14.18 17.24 -17.21
CA GLY A 158 14.65 16.60 -15.99
C GLY A 158 13.65 15.63 -15.33
N LEU A 159 12.50 15.36 -15.97
CA LEU A 159 11.55 14.36 -15.51
C LEU A 159 12.08 12.93 -15.73
N ALA A 160 11.66 12.02 -14.86
CA ALA A 160 12.00 10.61 -14.95
C ALA A 160 11.39 9.98 -16.22
N PRO A 161 12.02 8.91 -16.77
CA PRO A 161 11.40 8.17 -17.86
C PRO A 161 10.01 7.68 -17.47
N ARG A 162 8.99 8.01 -18.27
CA ARG A 162 7.60 7.54 -18.05
C ARG A 162 7.44 6.01 -18.13
N ALA A 163 8.42 5.31 -18.69
CA ALA A 163 8.37 3.85 -18.77
C ALA A 163 8.58 3.23 -17.39
N LEU A 164 7.68 2.33 -16.99
CA LEU A 164 7.81 1.60 -15.73
C LEU A 164 9.18 0.91 -15.66
N LYS A 165 9.86 1.08 -14.53
CA LYS A 165 11.15 0.46 -14.24
C LYS A 165 11.01 -0.55 -13.10
N PRO A 166 11.91 -1.55 -13.01
CA PRO A 166 12.06 -2.36 -11.81
C PRO A 166 12.41 -1.49 -10.60
N GLN A 167 12.02 -1.91 -9.39
CA GLN A 167 12.45 -1.27 -8.15
C GLN A 167 13.98 -1.21 -8.06
N GLY A 168 14.51 -0.16 -7.43
CA GLY A 168 15.92 0.15 -7.33
C GLY A 168 16.51 0.81 -8.58
N SER A 169 15.68 1.35 -9.47
CA SER A 169 16.16 1.98 -10.71
C SER A 169 16.47 3.47 -10.55
N PHE A 170 16.04 4.09 -9.46
CA PHE A 170 16.18 5.52 -9.21
C PHE A 170 16.85 5.80 -7.86
N SER A 171 16.73 7.03 -7.38
CA SER A 171 17.48 7.53 -6.24
C SER A 171 17.11 6.81 -4.94
N THR A 172 18.05 6.79 -3.99
CA THR A 172 17.84 6.30 -2.62
C THR A 172 18.00 7.47 -1.64
N SER A 173 17.01 7.68 -0.77
CA SER A 173 17.05 8.70 0.29
C SER A 173 18.09 8.34 1.36
N PRO A 174 18.54 9.30 2.19
CA PRO A 174 19.44 9.03 3.31
C PRO A 174 18.91 7.96 4.29
N GLU A 175 17.60 7.87 4.45
CA GLU A 175 16.92 6.90 5.31
C GLU A 175 16.74 5.53 4.62
N GLY A 176 17.05 5.47 3.33
CA GLY A 176 17.04 4.25 2.53
C GLY A 176 15.72 3.96 1.83
N VAL A 177 14.86 4.97 1.63
CA VAL A 177 13.67 4.84 0.76
C VAL A 177 14.11 5.00 -0.69
N VAL A 178 13.60 4.16 -1.58
CA VAL A 178 14.06 4.07 -2.97
C VAL A 178 12.92 4.36 -3.93
N ASP A 179 13.25 4.95 -5.08
CA ASP A 179 12.37 5.21 -6.24
C ASP A 179 11.30 6.30 -6.06
N LEU A 180 11.46 7.20 -5.08
CA LEU A 180 10.52 8.33 -4.89
C LEU A 180 10.57 9.37 -6.02
N ASP A 181 11.63 9.38 -6.83
CA ASP A 181 11.85 10.28 -7.97
C ASP A 181 11.49 9.65 -9.34
N GLY A 182 10.77 8.53 -9.36
CA GLY A 182 10.15 8.00 -10.58
C GLY A 182 10.03 6.48 -10.58
N SER A 183 9.23 5.84 -11.44
CA SER A 183 8.21 6.40 -12.36
C SER A 183 6.79 6.15 -11.86
N VAL A 184 6.65 5.70 -10.61
CA VAL A 184 5.36 5.34 -10.02
C VAL A 184 4.89 6.50 -9.13
N TRP A 185 3.66 6.92 -9.34
CA TRP A 185 2.99 7.81 -8.42
C TRP A 185 2.27 6.98 -7.37
N GLU A 186 2.41 7.39 -6.12
CA GLU A 186 1.97 6.62 -4.97
C GLU A 186 0.73 7.25 -4.36
N TRP A 187 -0.33 6.45 -4.18
CA TRP A 187 -1.53 6.89 -3.49
C TRP A 187 -1.23 7.32 -2.04
N THR A 188 -1.78 8.47 -1.66
CA THR A 188 -1.79 8.97 -0.28
C THR A 188 -3.21 8.87 0.30
N GLN A 189 -3.34 8.90 1.62
CA GLN A 189 -4.65 8.89 2.29
C GLN A 189 -5.31 10.27 2.38
N GLU A 190 -4.67 11.32 1.85
CA GLU A 190 -5.19 12.69 1.95
C GLU A 190 -6.28 12.93 0.90
N CYS A 191 -7.44 13.39 1.37
CA CYS A 191 -8.59 13.64 0.52
C CYS A 191 -8.41 14.93 -0.28
N TYR A 192 -8.63 14.87 -1.59
CA TYR A 192 -8.85 16.04 -2.43
C TYR A 192 -10.35 16.35 -2.47
N ALA A 193 -10.83 16.96 -1.39
CA ALA A 193 -12.08 17.71 -1.41
C ALA A 193 -11.75 19.13 -1.88
N GLY A 194 -12.53 19.69 -2.81
CA GLY A 194 -12.29 21.05 -3.32
C GLY A 194 -12.53 22.15 -2.26
N VAL A 195 -13.14 23.26 -2.67
CA VAL A 195 -13.40 24.44 -1.82
C VAL A 195 -14.41 24.25 -0.68
N GLU A 196 -14.92 23.03 -0.45
CA GLU A 196 -15.79 22.73 0.69
C GLU A 196 -15.00 22.00 1.78
N ASP A 197 -14.57 22.76 2.80
CA ASP A 197 -14.13 22.21 4.07
C ASP A 197 -15.23 21.33 4.66
N GLY A 198 -14.94 20.04 4.92
CA GLY A 198 -15.84 19.15 5.66
C GLY A 198 -16.41 17.95 4.90
N ILE A 199 -15.91 17.60 3.70
CA ILE A 199 -16.20 16.27 3.15
C ILE A 199 -15.48 15.22 4.01
N ALA A 200 -16.26 14.34 4.64
CA ALA A 200 -15.74 13.20 5.35
C ALA A 200 -14.92 12.30 4.40
N SER A 201 -13.76 11.84 4.86
CA SER A 201 -12.80 11.08 4.04
C SER A 201 -13.37 9.78 3.45
N ASP A 202 -14.44 9.24 4.05
CA ASP A 202 -15.19 8.07 3.57
C ASP A 202 -16.03 8.34 2.31
N ARG A 203 -16.25 9.62 1.96
CA ARG A 203 -16.97 10.07 0.75
C ARG A 203 -16.08 10.87 -0.20
N CYS A 204 -14.76 10.70 -0.06
CA CYS A 204 -13.80 11.47 -0.83
C CYS A 204 -13.80 11.08 -2.32
N PRO A 205 -14.03 12.03 -3.26
CA PRO A 205 -14.11 11.73 -4.69
C PRO A 205 -12.74 11.59 -5.37
N ALA A 206 -11.67 12.10 -4.75
CA ALA A 206 -10.32 12.06 -5.29
C ALA A 206 -9.30 12.13 -4.16
N PHE A 207 -8.15 11.51 -4.33
CA PHE A 207 -7.08 11.54 -3.34
C PHE A 207 -5.82 12.12 -3.96
N PHE A 208 -4.96 12.69 -3.13
CA PHE A 208 -3.63 13.09 -3.59
C PHE A 208 -2.75 11.86 -3.86
N VAL A 209 -1.97 11.95 -4.92
CA VAL A 209 -0.89 11.02 -5.25
C VAL A 209 0.42 11.78 -5.26
N GLY A 210 1.46 11.18 -4.68
CA GLY A 210 2.82 11.71 -4.68
C GLY A 210 3.63 11.15 -5.85
N GLY A 211 4.56 11.94 -6.39
CA GLY A 211 5.49 11.56 -7.45
C GLY A 211 6.38 12.76 -7.78
N GLU A 212 6.73 12.96 -9.06
CA GLU A 212 7.51 14.14 -9.51
C GLU A 212 6.89 15.48 -9.05
N HIS A 213 5.57 15.48 -8.90
CA HIS A 213 4.78 16.50 -8.23
C HIS A 213 3.53 15.85 -7.63
N VAL A 214 2.91 16.55 -6.68
CA VAL A 214 1.61 16.15 -6.13
C VAL A 214 0.53 16.33 -7.19
N ALA A 215 -0.28 15.31 -7.41
CA ALA A 215 -1.46 15.37 -8.27
C ALA A 215 -2.70 14.88 -7.53
N ALA A 216 -3.89 15.32 -7.94
CA ALA A 216 -5.15 14.78 -7.45
C ALA A 216 -5.70 13.78 -8.46
N MET A 217 -6.09 12.60 -7.99
CA MET A 217 -6.61 11.52 -8.82
C MET A 217 -7.96 11.04 -8.28
N SER A 218 -8.94 10.91 -9.18
CA SER A 218 -10.24 10.33 -8.82
C SER A 218 -10.07 8.90 -8.32
N TYR A 219 -10.73 8.56 -7.22
CA TYR A 219 -10.47 7.33 -6.44
C TYR A 219 -10.66 6.01 -7.21
N LEU A 220 -11.39 6.01 -8.33
CA LEU A 220 -11.64 4.84 -9.19
C LEU A 220 -10.63 4.67 -10.34
N ILE A 221 -9.76 5.65 -10.57
CA ILE A 221 -8.87 5.65 -11.72
C ILE A 221 -7.71 4.69 -11.50
N ARG A 222 -7.44 3.86 -12.50
CA ARG A 222 -6.27 2.98 -12.59
C ARG A 222 -5.26 3.47 -13.63
N ASP A 223 -5.76 4.04 -14.73
CA ASP A 223 -4.96 4.60 -15.82
C ASP A 223 -4.98 6.13 -15.71
N PRO A 224 -3.90 6.76 -15.19
CA PRO A 224 -3.86 8.19 -14.97
C PRO A 224 -4.02 8.99 -16.27
N ALA A 225 -3.64 8.44 -17.43
CA ALA A 225 -3.83 9.11 -18.72
C ALA A 225 -5.32 9.31 -19.07
N ARG A 226 -6.22 8.54 -18.45
CA ARG A 226 -7.68 8.62 -18.65
C ARG A 226 -8.42 9.28 -17.49
N GLY A 227 -7.73 9.58 -16.39
CA GLY A 227 -8.33 10.03 -15.13
C GLY A 227 -8.46 11.53 -14.94
N GLY A 228 -7.83 12.32 -15.82
CA GLY A 228 -7.73 13.77 -15.69
C GLY A 228 -6.74 14.18 -14.60
N CYS A 229 -5.80 15.06 -14.94
CA CYS A 229 -4.98 15.77 -13.96
C CYS A 229 -5.30 17.25 -14.09
N ALA A 230 -5.53 17.92 -12.96
CA ALA A 230 -5.91 19.33 -12.95
C ALA A 230 -4.75 20.27 -13.36
N VAL A 231 -3.50 19.85 -13.13
CA VAL A 231 -2.27 20.61 -13.44
C VAL A 231 -1.09 19.65 -13.67
N GLY A 232 -0.15 20.04 -14.53
CA GLY A 232 1.13 19.35 -14.72
C GLY A 232 1.10 18.12 -15.63
N THR A 233 2.23 17.39 -15.64
CA THR A 233 2.39 16.15 -16.40
C THR A 233 1.58 15.02 -15.75
N PRO A 234 0.68 14.33 -16.45
CA PRO A 234 -0.12 13.28 -15.82
C PRO A 234 0.79 12.17 -15.30
N PRO A 235 0.50 11.58 -14.12
CA PRO A 235 1.23 10.45 -13.56
C PRO A 235 1.48 9.38 -14.62
N ALA A 236 2.65 8.75 -14.60
CA ALA A 236 2.96 7.69 -15.56
C ALA A 236 2.28 6.38 -15.17
N HIS A 237 2.35 6.03 -13.87
CA HIS A 237 1.79 4.81 -13.29
C HIS A 237 1.22 5.12 -11.90
N LEU A 238 0.12 4.47 -11.52
CA LEU A 238 -0.44 4.58 -10.17
C LEU A 238 -0.16 3.30 -9.38
N GLY A 239 0.59 3.42 -8.29
CA GLY A 239 0.97 2.34 -7.38
C GLY A 239 0.83 2.76 -5.92
N MET A 240 1.55 2.10 -5.02
CA MET A 240 1.47 2.37 -3.59
C MET A 240 2.73 2.01 -2.83
N ARG A 241 2.87 2.64 -1.67
CA ARG A 241 3.88 2.34 -0.66
C ARG A 241 3.23 2.34 0.72
N LEU A 242 3.65 1.42 1.57
CA LEU A 242 3.18 1.35 2.95
C LEU A 242 4.02 2.21 3.89
N VAL A 243 3.35 2.82 4.86
CA VAL A 243 3.98 3.44 6.03
C VAL A 243 3.37 2.93 7.33
N SER A 244 4.07 3.10 8.44
CA SER A 244 3.65 2.73 9.79
C SER A 244 4.16 3.75 10.80
N ASP A 245 3.36 4.04 11.83
CA ASP A 245 3.75 4.89 12.96
C ASP A 245 4.57 4.11 14.02
N LYS A 246 4.71 2.79 13.82
CA LYS A 246 5.42 1.88 14.71
C LYS A 246 6.52 1.12 13.95
N PRO A 247 7.62 0.77 14.63
CA PRO A 247 8.66 -0.06 14.04
C PRO A 247 8.10 -1.43 13.62
N ALA A 248 8.75 -2.02 12.63
CA ALA A 248 8.55 -3.42 12.26
C ALA A 248 9.03 -4.35 13.39
#